data_AF-A0A430CK56-F1
#
_entry.id   AF-A0A430CK56-F1
#
_cell.length_a   1.000
_cell.length_b   1.000
_cell.length_c   1.000
_cell.angle_alpha   90.00
_cell.angle_beta   90.00
_cell.angle_gamma   90.00
#
_symmetry.space_group_name_H-M   'P 1'
#
loop_
_entity.id
_entity.type
_entity.pdbx_description
1 polymer ?
#
loop_
_entity_poly.entity_id
_entity_poly.type
_entity_poly.pdbx_seq_one_letter_code
_entity_poly.pdbx_strand_id
1 'polypeptide(L)' 'MIALHYHDEAAVAAMRRANRLLERLQRHRPPVDSAAYTGGRFRAFSFSGLPPTRFPARRPEYS' A
#
# COMPACT_ATOMS: atom_id res chain seq x y z
N MET A 1 2.25 -9.20 5.74
CA MET A 1 1.05 -9.71 6.45
C MET A 1 -0.12 -9.62 5.49
N ILE A 2 -0.86 -10.72 5.30
CA ILE A 2 -2.05 -10.79 4.44
C ILE A 2 -3.26 -11.01 5.37
N ALA A 3 -4.33 -10.25 5.19
CA ALA A 3 -5.59 -10.42 5.91
C ALA A 3 -6.70 -10.81 4.93
N LEU A 4 -7.56 -11.75 5.32
CA LEU A 4 -8.69 -12.22 4.52
C LEU A 4 -9.99 -11.66 5.10
N HIS A 5 -10.83 -11.09 4.23
CA HIS A 5 -12.15 -10.59 4.58
C HIS A 5 -13.18 -11.20 3.64
N TYR A 6 -14.31 -11.65 4.19
CA TYR A 6 -15.38 -12.32 3.43
C TYR A 6 -16.27 -11.35 2.63
N HIS A 7 -16.24 -10.06 2.97
CA HIS A 7 -17.02 -9.03 2.31
C HIS A 7 -16.12 -7.91 1.80
N ASP A 8 -16.34 -7.48 0.56
CA ASP A 8 -15.56 -6.42 -0.09
C ASP A 8 -15.60 -5.12 0.72
N GLU A 9 -16.76 -4.77 1.28
CA GLU A 9 -16.92 -3.57 2.11
C GLU A 9 -16.01 -3.61 3.35
N ALA A 10 -15.90 -4.77 4.00
CA ALA A 10 -15.05 -4.95 5.17
C ALA A 10 -13.56 -4.87 4.79
N ALA A 11 -13.17 -5.45 3.65
CA ALA A 11 -11.81 -5.33 3.12
C ALA A 11 -11.45 -3.86 2.82
N VAL A 12 -12.34 -3.15 2.15
CA VAL A 12 -12.16 -1.73 1.78
C VAL A 12 -12.10 -0.85 3.04
N ALA A 13 -12.96 -1.09 4.03
CA ALA A 13 -12.95 -0.36 5.29
C ALA A 13 -11.64 -0.58 6.08
N ALA A 14 -11.18 -1.82 6.17
CA ALA A 14 -9.91 -2.18 6.80
C ALA A 14 -8.71 -1.53 6.09
N MET A 15 -8.67 -1.62 4.75
CA MET A 15 -7.65 -0.96 3.92
C MET A 15 -7.63 0.55 4.15
N ARG A 16 -8.80 1.21 4.13
CA ARG A 16 -8.91 2.67 4.37
C ARG A 16 -8.42 3.05 5.75
N ARG A 17 -8.80 2.29 6.79
CA ARG A 17 -8.34 2.53 8.17
C ARG A 17 -6.83 2.38 8.29
N ALA A 18 -6.26 1.32 7.71
CA ALA A 18 -4.82 1.08 7.71
C ALA A 18 -4.07 2.23 7.01
N ASN A 19 -4.55 2.66 5.84
CA ASN A 19 -3.92 3.75 5.10
C ASN A 19 -3.94 5.08 5.86
N ARG A 20 -5.03 5.43 6.55
CA ARG A 20 -5.06 6.62 7.43
C ARG A 20 -4.01 6.56 8.54
N LEU A 21 -3.76 5.39 9.12
CA LEU A 21 -2.72 5.22 10.13
C LEU A 21 -1.31 5.33 9.51
N LEU A 22 -1.10 4.65 8.39
CA LEU A 22 0.18 4.68 7.66
C LEU A 22 0.56 6.09 7.23
N GLU A 23 -0.42 6.90 6.81
CA GLU A 23 -0.21 8.29 6.43
C GLU A 23 0.24 9.14 7.62
N ARG A 24 -0.37 8.94 8.80
CA ARG A 24 0.05 9.60 10.04
C ARG A 24 1.47 9.21 10.47
N LEU A 25 1.79 7.91 10.41
CA LEU A 25 3.10 7.38 10.82
C LEU A 25 4.23 7.81 9.89
N GLN A 26 3.92 8.05 8.62
CA GLN A 26 4.92 8.32 7.58
C GLN A 26 4.93 9.78 7.12
N ARG A 27 4.18 10.66 7.81
CA ARG A 27 4.05 12.09 7.46
C ARG A 27 5.38 12.83 7.35
N HIS A 28 6.37 12.40 8.13
CA HIS A 28 7.72 13.00 8.20
C HIS A 28 8.72 12.33 7.27
N ARG A 29 8.34 11.25 6.59
CA ARG A 29 9.23 10.58 5.64
C ARG A 29 9.31 11.40 4.36
N PRO A 30 10.50 11.49 3.73
CA PRO A 30 10.64 12.10 2.41
C PRO A 30 9.63 11.51 1.42
N PRO A 31 9.16 12.32 0.45
CA PRO A 31 8.34 11.81 -0.64
C PRO A 31 9.16 10.83 -1.50
N VAL A 32 8.45 9.89 -2.15
CA VAL A 32 9.05 8.71 -2.81
C VAL A 32 9.65 9.05 -4.19
N ASP A 33 9.46 10.29 -4.64
CA ASP A 33 10.05 10.89 -5.83
C ASP A 33 11.53 11.31 -5.65
N SER A 34 12.08 11.24 -4.43
CA SER A 34 13.49 11.55 -4.19
C SER A 34 14.43 10.40 -4.58
N ALA A 35 15.45 10.72 -5.38
CA ALA A 35 16.52 9.80 -5.79
C ALA A 35 17.36 9.27 -4.60
N ALA A 36 17.33 9.96 -3.45
CA ALA A 36 17.95 9.51 -2.20
C ALA A 36 16.97 8.61 -1.43
N TYR A 37 16.69 7.43 -1.99
CA TYR A 37 15.72 6.50 -1.42
C TYR A 37 16.30 5.72 -0.23
N THR A 38 15.93 6.11 0.99
CA THR A 38 16.13 5.30 2.21
C THR A 38 14.78 4.98 2.84
N GLY A 39 14.16 3.88 2.40
CA GLY A 39 13.01 3.27 3.06
C GLY A 39 11.65 3.79 2.61
N GLY A 40 10.99 3.01 1.75
CA GLY A 40 9.73 3.37 1.10
C GLY A 40 8.57 3.70 2.04
N ARG A 41 7.62 4.46 1.51
CA ARG A 41 6.30 4.62 2.12
C ARG A 41 5.48 3.35 1.89
N PHE A 42 4.77 2.92 2.92
CA PHE A 42 3.89 1.76 2.89
C PHE A 42 2.44 2.18 2.61
N ARG A 43 1.72 1.32 1.90
CA ARG A 43 0.28 1.43 1.62
C ARG A 43 -0.36 0.05 1.64
N ALA A 44 -1.58 -0.05 2.16
CA ALA A 44 -2.42 -1.24 2.10
C ALA A 44 -3.31 -1.20 0.85
N PHE A 45 -3.51 -2.37 0.24
CA PHE A 45 -4.36 -2.59 -0.93
C PHE A 45 -5.32 -3.75 -0.65
N SER A 46 -6.53 -3.68 -1.21
CA SER A 46 -7.53 -4.74 -1.20
C SER A 46 -7.77 -5.25 -2.63
N PHE A 47 -7.94 -6.56 -2.79
CA PHE A 47 -8.20 -7.20 -4.08
C PHE A 47 -9.45 -8.09 -3.95
N SER A 48 -10.36 -8.02 -4.93
CA SER A 48 -11.49 -8.94 -5.05
C SER A 48 -11.01 -10.24 -5.72
N GLY A 49 -10.27 -11.06 -4.97
CA GLY A 49 -9.68 -12.31 -5.46
C GLY A 49 -8.25 -12.54 -4.97
N LEU A 50 -7.52 -13.42 -5.65
CA LEU A 50 -6.12 -13.66 -5.31
C LEU A 50 -5.29 -12.39 -5.62
N PRO A 51 -4.48 -11.91 -4.66
CA PRO A 51 -3.58 -10.79 -4.94
C PRO A 51 -2.57 -11.21 -6.02
N PRO A 52 -2.02 -10.25 -6.79
CA PRO A 52 -1.03 -10.56 -7.82
C PRO A 52 0.22 -11.16 -7.18
N THR A 53 0.86 -12.11 -7.87
CA THR A 53 2.09 -12.77 -7.41
C THR A 53 3.21 -11.76 -7.12
N ARG A 54 3.19 -10.59 -7.79
CA ARG A 54 4.13 -9.49 -7.58
C ARG A 54 3.37 -8.16 -7.62
N PHE A 55 3.76 -7.24 -6.74
CA PHE A 55 3.19 -5.90 -6.68
C PHE A 55 4.31 -4.84 -6.60
N PRO A 56 4.25 -3.74 -7.37
CA PRO A 56 3.29 -3.50 -8.45
C PRO A 56 3.46 -4.52 -9.59
N ALA A 57 2.37 -4.81 -10.30
CA ALA A 57 2.37 -5.81 -11.37
C ALA A 57 3.33 -5.43 -12.52
N ARG A 58 3.50 -4.12 -12.78
CA ARG A 58 4.51 -3.56 -13.67
C ARG A 58 5.54 -2.81 -12.84
N ARG A 59 6.82 -2.99 -13.16
CA ARG A 59 7.91 -2.24 -12.51
C ARG A 59 7.76 -0.75 -12.87
N PRO A 60 7.94 0.18 -11.91
CA PRO A 60 7.98 1.60 -12.23
C PRO A 60 9.13 1.87 -13.22
N GLU A 61 8.81 2.62 -14.28
CA GLU A 61 9.80 3.15 -15.20
C GLU A 61 10.15 4.56 -14.73
N TYR A 62 11.44 4.80 -14.51
CA TYR A 62 11.97 6.12 -14.15
C TYR A 62 12.63 6.69 -15.41
N SER A 63 12.11 7.81 -15.90
CA SER A 63 12.64 8.56 -17.05
C SER A 63 13.79 9.47 -16.63
#